data_AF-A0A8U1BVP3-F1
#
_entry.id   AF-A0A8U1BVP3-F1
#
_cell.length_a   1.000
_cell.length_b   1.000
_cell.length_c   1.000
_cell.angle_alpha   90.00
_cell.angle_beta   90.00
_cell.angle_gamma   90.00
#
_symmetry.space_group_name_H-M   'P 1'
#
loop_
_entity.id
_entity.type
_entity.pdbx_description
1 polymer ?
#
loop_
_entity_poly.entity_id
_entity_poly.type
_entity_poly.pdbx_seq_one_letter_code
_entity_poly.pdbx_strand_id
1 'polypeptide(L)'
;MKIWTSEHIFNHPWETVTKAAMQKYPNPMNPGVVGVDVLNRHVDTQGRLYSNRLLSTEWGLPSLAKTISCTNIVSVDEKLTYRPHPQDPEKTILTQEALISVKGISLSSYLEGLMAKTISANAGKGREAMEWVIRRLNTEIEELAATAQATIRIPMAAAVAEK
;
A
#
# COMPACT_ATOMS: atom_id res chain seq x y z
N MET A 1 -18.51 -12.16 14.08
CA MET A 1 -18.18 -10.90 13.36
C MET A 1 -17.35 -10.05 14.30
N LYS A 2 -16.08 -9.84 13.95
CA LYS A 2 -15.14 -9.08 14.77
C LYS A 2 -14.62 -7.90 13.97
N ILE A 3 -14.63 -6.72 14.58
CA ILE A 3 -14.10 -5.50 14.01
C ILE A 3 -12.72 -5.28 14.61
N TRP A 4 -11.71 -5.09 13.77
CA TRP A 4 -10.38 -4.64 14.17
C TRP A 4 -10.16 -3.24 13.61
N THR A 5 -9.68 -2.32 14.43
CA THR A 5 -9.36 -0.96 14.02
C THR A 5 -7.96 -0.59 14.48
N SER A 6 -7.25 0.16 13.65
CA SER A 6 -5.93 0.71 13.98
C SER A 6 -5.76 2.06 13.34
N GLU A 7 -5.15 2.97 14.07
CA GLU A 7 -4.72 4.26 13.56
C GLU A 7 -3.19 4.32 13.51
N HIS A 8 -2.65 5.00 12.51
CA HIS A 8 -1.23 5.24 12.38
C HIS A 8 -0.99 6.61 11.72
N ILE A 9 0.08 7.28 12.12
CA ILE A 9 0.47 8.58 11.56
C ILE A 9 1.78 8.40 10.81
N PHE A 10 1.76 8.70 9.52
CA PHE A 10 2.95 8.82 8.70
C PHE A 10 3.47 10.26 8.79
N ASN A 11 4.77 10.42 9.02
CA ASN A 11 5.45 11.72 9.01
C ASN A 11 5.83 12.14 7.58
N HIS A 12 4.87 12.05 6.67
CA HIS A 12 5.02 12.38 5.26
C HIS A 12 3.73 13.03 4.73
N PRO A 13 3.82 13.95 3.76
CA PRO A 13 2.66 14.62 3.18
C PRO A 13 1.77 13.61 2.44
N TRP A 14 0.49 13.95 2.35
CA TRP A 14 -0.55 13.05 1.85
C TRP A 14 -0.33 12.61 0.40
N GLU A 15 0.23 13.48 -0.43
CA GLU A 15 0.55 13.22 -1.83
C GLU A 15 1.60 12.11 -1.95
N THR A 16 2.67 12.18 -1.15
CA THR A 16 3.74 11.19 -1.11
C THR A 16 3.21 9.85 -0.61
N VAL A 17 2.40 9.85 0.45
CA VAL A 17 1.80 8.63 0.99
C VAL A 17 0.83 8.00 -0.02
N THR A 18 0.01 8.78 -0.70
CA THR A 18 -0.95 8.28 -1.70
C THR A 18 -0.22 7.70 -2.92
N LYS A 19 0.84 8.36 -3.37
CA LYS A 19 1.71 7.85 -4.44
C LYS A 19 2.38 6.52 -4.01
N ALA A 20 2.93 6.46 -2.81
CA ALA A 20 3.53 5.24 -2.26
C ALA A 20 2.50 4.10 -2.14
N ALA A 21 1.26 4.39 -1.74
CA ALA A 21 0.20 3.40 -1.62
C ALA A 21 -0.19 2.80 -3.00
N MET A 22 -0.11 3.60 -4.06
CA MET A 22 -0.33 3.13 -5.42
C MET A 22 0.81 2.21 -5.91
N GLN A 23 2.03 2.43 -5.42
CA GLN A 23 3.24 1.69 -5.80
C GLN A 23 3.76 0.76 -4.69
N LYS A 24 2.89 0.39 -3.74
CA LYS A 24 3.26 -0.39 -2.55
C LYS A 24 3.93 -1.72 -2.89
N TYR A 25 3.59 -2.33 -4.03
CA TYR A 25 4.13 -3.61 -4.47
C TYR A 25 4.88 -3.45 -5.80
N PRO A 26 5.97 -4.21 -6.00
CA PRO A 26 6.58 -5.17 -5.06
C PRO A 26 7.33 -4.50 -3.90
N ASN A 27 7.42 -5.17 -2.74
CA ASN A 27 8.22 -4.73 -1.59
C ASN A 27 8.81 -5.95 -0.83
N PRO A 28 9.96 -5.78 -0.14
CA PRO A 28 10.64 -6.87 0.57
C PRO A 28 9.88 -7.39 1.80
N MET A 29 8.98 -6.59 2.39
CA MET A 29 8.26 -6.97 3.61
C MET A 29 7.12 -7.97 3.36
N ASN A 30 6.60 -7.99 2.13
CA ASN A 30 5.52 -8.88 1.70
C ASN A 30 5.88 -9.57 0.37
N PRO A 31 6.84 -10.51 0.38
CA PRO A 31 7.28 -11.20 -0.83
C PRO A 31 6.22 -12.16 -1.40
N GLY A 32 5.20 -12.52 -0.61
CA GLY A 32 4.11 -13.38 -1.05
C GLY A 32 3.14 -12.73 -2.03
N VAL A 33 3.21 -11.40 -2.25
CA VAL A 33 2.42 -10.73 -3.29
C VAL A 33 3.15 -10.85 -4.62
N VAL A 34 2.72 -11.82 -5.43
CA VAL A 34 3.38 -12.19 -6.69
C VAL A 34 2.92 -11.35 -7.89
N GLY A 35 1.69 -10.82 -7.85
CA GLY A 35 1.13 -10.05 -8.96
C GLY A 35 0.13 -9.00 -8.50
N VAL A 36 0.15 -7.85 -9.17
CA VAL A 36 -0.81 -6.76 -8.96
C VAL A 36 -1.28 -6.26 -10.31
N ASP A 37 -2.54 -6.51 -10.64
CA ASP A 37 -3.16 -6.10 -11.88
C ASP A 37 -4.23 -5.04 -11.65
N VAL A 38 -4.30 -4.05 -12.54
CA VAL A 38 -5.35 -3.03 -12.52
C VAL A 38 -6.47 -3.50 -13.45
N LEU A 39 -7.59 -3.91 -12.88
CA LEU A 39 -8.73 -4.41 -13.66
C LEU A 39 -9.52 -3.27 -14.32
N ASN A 40 -9.71 -2.17 -13.59
CA ASN A 40 -10.42 -1.00 -14.07
C ASN A 40 -9.84 0.24 -13.39
N ARG A 41 -9.70 1.33 -14.14
CA ARG A 41 -9.37 2.65 -13.61
C ARG A 41 -10.11 3.71 -14.39
N HIS A 42 -10.84 4.58 -13.70
CA HIS A 42 -11.52 5.71 -14.32
C HIS A 42 -11.62 6.90 -13.34
N VAL A 43 -11.80 8.08 -13.90
CA VAL A 43 -12.08 9.31 -13.15
C VAL A 43 -13.56 9.63 -13.31
N ASP A 44 -14.25 9.89 -12.20
CA ASP A 44 -15.65 10.27 -12.24
C ASP A 44 -15.85 11.74 -12.66
N THR A 45 -17.10 12.16 -12.82
CA THR A 45 -17.45 13.54 -13.16
C THR A 45 -17.09 14.56 -12.08
N GLN A 46 -16.76 14.10 -10.86
CA GLN A 46 -16.31 14.93 -9.75
C GLN A 46 -14.79 14.98 -9.63
N GLY A 47 -14.04 14.35 -10.55
CA GLY A 47 -12.58 14.32 -10.56
C GLY A 47 -11.95 13.29 -9.61
N ARG A 48 -12.72 12.34 -9.07
CA ARG A 48 -12.20 11.28 -8.18
C ARG A 48 -11.74 10.07 -8.99
N LEU A 49 -10.55 9.56 -8.64
CA LEU A 49 -9.97 8.38 -9.26
C LEU A 49 -10.48 7.10 -8.58
N TYR A 50 -11.16 6.26 -9.34
CA TYR A 50 -11.53 4.90 -8.93
C TYR A 50 -10.57 3.91 -9.59
N SER A 51 -10.00 2.99 -8.80
CA SER A 51 -9.11 1.94 -9.31
C SER A 51 -9.42 0.61 -8.64
N ASN A 52 -9.90 -0.34 -9.43
CA ASN A 52 -10.11 -1.73 -9.01
C ASN A 52 -8.85 -2.52 -9.36
N ARG A 53 -8.23 -3.13 -8.34
CA ARG A 53 -6.98 -3.90 -8.50
C ARG A 53 -7.15 -5.32 -7.99
N LEU A 54 -6.62 -6.28 -8.72
CA LEU A 54 -6.51 -7.67 -8.30
C LEU A 54 -5.09 -7.91 -7.80
N LEU A 55 -4.97 -8.46 -6.59
CA LEU A 55 -3.68 -8.82 -6.01
C LEU A 55 -3.63 -10.34 -5.87
N SER A 56 -2.64 -10.95 -6.54
CA SER A 56 -2.36 -12.38 -6.47
C SER A 56 -1.33 -12.62 -5.38
N THR A 57 -1.67 -13.48 -4.43
CA THR A 57 -0.79 -13.83 -3.30
C THR A 57 -0.53 -15.33 -3.25
N GLU A 58 0.73 -15.71 -3.18
CA GLU A 58 1.15 -17.08 -2.98
C GLU A 58 1.43 -17.30 -1.50
N TRP A 59 0.51 -18.01 -0.87
CA TRP A 59 0.73 -18.55 0.46
C TRP A 59 1.41 -19.90 0.27
N GLY A 60 2.64 -20.04 0.78
CA GLY A 60 3.41 -21.29 0.79
C GLY A 60 2.78 -22.35 1.71
N LEU A 61 1.49 -22.63 1.52
CA LEU A 61 0.71 -23.56 2.33
C LEU A 61 1.08 -25.00 1.97
N PRO A 62 1.23 -25.88 2.99
CA PRO A 62 1.39 -27.30 2.77
C PRO A 62 0.23 -27.86 1.94
N SER A 63 0.51 -28.83 1.08
CA SER A 63 -0.42 -29.40 0.09
C SER A 63 -1.78 -29.82 0.68
N LEU A 64 -1.81 -30.25 1.94
CA LEU A 64 -3.03 -30.67 2.64
C LEU A 64 -4.02 -29.51 2.87
N ALA A 65 -3.53 -28.28 3.06
CA ALA A 65 -4.35 -27.10 3.26
C ALA A 65 -4.89 -26.52 1.94
N LYS A 66 -4.25 -26.81 0.80
CA LYS A 66 -4.74 -26.41 -0.53
C LYS A 66 -6.03 -27.15 -0.93
N THR A 67 -6.23 -28.37 -0.44
CA THR A 67 -7.41 -29.19 -0.73
C THR A 67 -8.66 -28.68 -0.01
N ILE A 68 -8.49 -28.01 1.14
CA ILE A 68 -9.59 -27.37 1.87
C ILE A 68 -9.65 -25.91 1.39
N SER A 69 -10.29 -25.66 0.24
CA SER A 69 -10.56 -24.29 -0.22
C SER A 69 -11.46 -23.59 0.79
N CYS A 70 -10.86 -22.85 1.74
CA CYS A 70 -11.54 -22.05 2.77
C CYS A 70 -12.32 -20.85 2.20
N THR A 71 -12.45 -20.72 0.88
CA THR A 71 -13.06 -19.58 0.18
C THR A 71 -14.52 -19.34 0.60
N ASN A 72 -15.25 -20.39 1.00
CA ASN A 72 -16.63 -20.27 1.49
C ASN A 72 -16.74 -20.14 3.01
N ILE A 73 -15.63 -20.13 3.75
CA ILE A 73 -15.60 -20.23 5.21
C ILE A 73 -15.25 -18.88 5.87
N VAL A 74 -14.33 -18.12 5.27
CA VAL A 74 -13.81 -16.86 5.84
C VAL A 74 -13.78 -15.75 4.80
N SER A 75 -14.40 -14.61 5.12
CA SER A 75 -14.28 -13.36 4.36
C SER A 75 -13.67 -12.29 5.25
N VAL A 76 -12.72 -11.53 4.71
CA VAL A 76 -12.08 -10.39 5.38
C VAL A 76 -12.21 -9.18 4.49
N ASP A 77 -12.95 -8.18 4.97
CA ASP A 77 -13.11 -6.90 4.29
C ASP A 77 -12.26 -5.86 5.03
N GLU A 78 -11.17 -5.40 4.41
CA GLU A 78 -10.30 -4.35 4.96
C GLU A 78 -10.54 -3.02 4.25
N LYS A 79 -10.69 -1.96 5.02
CA LYS A 79 -10.84 -0.58 4.57
C LYS A 79 -9.74 0.28 5.17
N LEU A 80 -8.99 0.94 4.31
CA LEU A 80 -7.94 1.88 4.70
C LEU A 80 -8.31 3.27 4.21
N THR A 81 -8.23 4.26 5.10
CA THR A 81 -8.52 5.66 4.79
C THR A 81 -7.30 6.51 5.10
N TYR A 82 -6.77 7.22 4.10
CA TYR A 82 -5.63 8.13 4.24
C TYR A 82 -6.13 9.58 4.18
N ARG A 83 -5.80 10.38 5.20
CA ARG A 83 -6.20 11.79 5.30
C ARG A 83 -5.02 12.67 5.72
N PRO A 84 -4.88 13.89 5.19
CA PRO A 84 -3.96 14.86 5.76
C PRO A 84 -4.28 15.11 7.24
N HIS A 85 -3.25 15.30 8.06
CA HIS A 85 -3.44 15.58 9.48
C HIS A 85 -4.00 17.01 9.66
N PRO A 86 -5.07 17.20 10.45
CA PRO A 86 -5.80 18.47 10.47
C PRO A 86 -4.99 19.65 11.04
N GLN A 87 -4.00 19.38 11.89
CA GLN A 87 -3.10 20.40 12.44
C GLN A 87 -1.75 20.50 11.72
N ASP A 88 -1.38 19.50 10.91
CA ASP A 88 -0.02 19.42 10.34
C ASP A 88 -0.07 18.83 8.91
N PRO A 89 -0.05 19.67 7.86
CA PRO A 89 -0.16 19.20 6.48
C PRO A 89 0.96 18.24 6.05
N GLU A 90 2.11 18.25 6.73
CA GLU A 90 3.26 17.38 6.46
C GLU A 90 3.08 15.96 7.01
N LYS A 91 1.94 15.68 7.66
CA LYS A 91 1.61 14.37 8.23
C LYS A 91 0.34 13.80 7.62
N THR A 92 0.30 12.47 7.53
CA THR A 92 -0.85 11.74 7.01
C THR A 92 -1.36 10.75 8.05
N ILE A 93 -2.65 10.81 8.35
CA ILE A 93 -3.35 9.86 9.20
C ILE A 93 -3.85 8.70 8.34
N LEU A 94 -3.47 7.48 8.71
CA LEU A 94 -4.01 6.24 8.19
C LEU A 94 -4.94 5.61 9.23
N THR A 95 -6.21 5.47 8.87
CA THR A 95 -7.20 4.70 9.63
C THR A 95 -7.46 3.37 8.92
N GLN A 96 -7.23 2.25 9.60
CA GLN A 96 -7.47 0.91 9.09
C GLN A 96 -8.62 0.26 9.86
N GLU A 97 -9.57 -0.32 9.13
CA GLU A 97 -10.72 -1.04 9.67
C GLU A 97 -10.81 -2.40 8.96
N ALA A 98 -10.90 -3.50 9.70
CA ALA A 98 -11.05 -4.83 9.13
C ALA A 98 -12.27 -5.53 9.73
N LEU A 99 -13.16 -6.02 8.85
CA LEU A 99 -14.34 -6.80 9.19
C LEU A 99 -14.07 -8.27 8.89
N ILE A 100 -14.06 -9.09 9.93
CA ILE A 100 -13.83 -10.53 9.79
C ILE A 100 -15.17 -11.25 9.94
N SER A 101 -15.53 -12.01 8.91
CA SER A 101 -16.74 -12.81 8.86
C SER A 101 -16.38 -14.28 8.65
N VAL A 102 -16.69 -15.12 9.64
CA VAL A 102 -16.52 -16.58 9.58
C VAL A 102 -17.91 -17.22 9.60
N LYS A 103 -18.23 -18.05 8.61
CA LYS A 103 -19.54 -18.71 8.51
C LYS A 103 -19.40 -20.24 8.58
N GLY A 104 -20.35 -20.88 9.26
CA GLY A 104 -20.66 -22.30 9.07
C GLY A 104 -19.86 -23.34 9.86
N ILE A 105 -19.10 -22.96 10.90
CA ILE A 105 -18.28 -23.92 11.67
C ILE A 105 -18.23 -23.59 13.18
N SER A 106 -18.20 -24.64 14.01
CA SER A 106 -18.16 -24.56 15.48
C SER A 106 -16.84 -24.00 16.06
N LEU A 107 -15.81 -23.78 15.23
CA LEU A 107 -14.52 -23.20 15.61
C LEU A 107 -14.39 -21.72 15.20
N SER A 108 -15.51 -21.03 14.98
CA SER A 108 -15.54 -19.64 14.52
C SER A 108 -14.70 -18.70 15.38
N SER A 109 -14.78 -18.79 16.71
CA SER A 109 -14.02 -17.93 17.64
C SER A 109 -12.50 -18.13 17.57
N TYR A 110 -12.04 -19.37 17.38
CA TYR A 110 -10.62 -19.69 17.24
C TYR A 110 -10.07 -19.13 15.92
N LEU A 111 -10.80 -19.33 14.83
CA LEU A 111 -10.41 -18.82 13.51
C LEU A 111 -10.48 -17.28 13.46
N GLU A 112 -11.51 -16.67 14.05
CA GLU A 112 -11.57 -15.21 14.23
C GLU A 112 -10.34 -14.69 15.00
N GLY A 113 -9.88 -15.42 16.03
CA GLY A 113 -8.66 -15.11 16.78
C GLY A 113 -7.39 -15.21 15.94
N LEU A 114 -7.23 -16.28 15.14
CA LEU A 114 -6.10 -16.44 14.23
C LEU A 114 -6.09 -15.38 13.13
N MET A 115 -7.24 -15.06 12.55
CA MET A 115 -7.37 -14.03 11.52
C MET A 115 -7.04 -12.65 12.07
N ALA A 116 -7.55 -12.31 13.26
CA ALA A 116 -7.21 -11.05 13.91
C ALA A 116 -5.70 -10.90 14.17
N LYS A 117 -5.02 -11.98 14.59
CA LYS A 117 -3.55 -11.98 14.75
C LYS A 117 -2.82 -11.78 13.42
N THR A 118 -3.29 -12.44 12.36
CA THR A 118 -2.71 -12.33 11.01
C THR A 118 -2.87 -10.92 10.45
N ILE A 119 -4.05 -10.32 10.58
CA ILE A 119 -4.33 -8.94 10.13
C ILE A 119 -3.46 -7.95 10.89
N SER A 120 -3.35 -8.09 12.21
CA SER A 120 -2.47 -7.23 13.02
C SER A 120 -1.00 -7.31 12.58
N ALA A 121 -0.48 -8.52 12.34
CA ALA A 121 0.88 -8.71 11.83
C ALA A 121 1.06 -8.12 10.42
N ASN A 122 0.07 -8.29 9.54
CA ASN A 122 0.08 -7.75 8.18
C ASN A 122 -0.01 -6.22 8.17
N ALA A 123 -0.75 -5.60 9.10
CA ALA A 123 -0.81 -4.16 9.25
C ALA A 123 0.57 -3.58 9.58
N GLY A 124 1.33 -4.24 10.46
CA GLY A 124 2.73 -3.90 10.76
C GLY A 124 3.62 -3.91 9.52
N LYS A 125 3.64 -5.04 8.80
CA LYS A 125 4.38 -5.17 7.53
C LYS A 125 3.92 -4.16 6.48
N GLY A 126 2.63 -3.84 6.47
CA GLY A 126 2.04 -2.85 5.59
C GLY A 126 2.59 -1.45 5.82
N ARG A 127 2.82 -1.06 7.09
CA ARG A 127 3.43 0.22 7.46
C ARG A 127 4.91 0.27 7.07
N GLU A 128 5.66 -0.79 7.37
CA GLU A 128 7.08 -0.88 7.00
C GLU A 128 7.29 -0.85 5.48
N ALA A 129 6.44 -1.55 4.73
CA ALA A 129 6.46 -1.51 3.26
C ALA A 129 6.20 -0.09 2.73
N MET A 130 5.25 0.64 3.32
CA MET A 130 4.95 2.02 2.93
C MET A 130 6.15 2.93 3.19
N GLU A 131 6.76 2.87 4.37
CA GLU A 131 7.97 3.65 4.69
C GLU A 131 9.12 3.34 3.72
N TRP A 132 9.31 2.08 3.36
CA TRP A 132 10.33 1.69 2.39
C TRP A 132 10.06 2.30 1.00
N VAL A 133 8.81 2.25 0.51
CA VAL A 133 8.44 2.85 -0.78
C VAL A 133 8.56 4.37 -0.74
N ILE A 134 8.18 5.01 0.35
CA ILE A 134 8.29 6.47 0.50
C ILE A 134 9.77 6.90 0.43
N ARG A 135 10.66 6.21 1.15
CA ARG A 135 12.10 6.49 1.08
C ARG A 135 12.65 6.35 -0.34
N ARG A 136 12.22 5.30 -1.05
CA ARG A 136 12.60 5.09 -2.45
C ARG A 136 12.13 6.26 -3.33
N LEU A 137 10.88 6.66 -3.19
CA LEU A 137 10.29 7.78 -3.95
C LEU A 137 11.01 9.12 -3.68
N ASN A 138 11.36 9.40 -2.41
CA ASN A 138 12.09 10.62 -2.07
C ASN A 138 13.50 10.62 -2.69
N THR A 139 14.18 9.47 -2.68
CA THR A 139 15.50 9.32 -3.32
C THR A 139 15.40 9.56 -4.83
N GLU A 140 14.41 8.98 -5.50
CA GLU A 140 14.17 9.20 -6.94
C GLU A 140 13.92 10.69 -7.26
N ILE A 141 13.19 11.41 -6.41
CA ILE A 141 12.93 12.85 -6.58
C ILE A 141 14.23 13.66 -6.41
N GLU A 142 15.05 13.34 -5.42
CA GLU A 142 16.33 14.01 -5.18
C GLU A 142 17.31 13.81 -6.34
N GLU A 143 17.40 12.58 -6.88
CA GLU A 143 18.22 12.27 -8.05
C GLU A 143 17.77 13.00 -9.32
N LEU A 144 16.45 13.09 -9.54
CA LEU A 144 15.87 13.86 -10.63
C LEU A 144 16.17 15.36 -10.48
N ALA A 145 16.05 15.90 -9.26
CA ALA A 145 16.38 17.28 -8.97
C ALA A 145 17.88 17.57 -9.20
N ALA A 146 18.78 16.68 -8.77
CA ALA A 146 20.21 16.80 -9.00
C ALA A 146 20.56 16.76 -10.51
N THR A 147 19.92 15.87 -11.27
CA THR A 147 20.11 15.75 -12.72
C THR A 147 19.61 17.00 -13.46
N ALA A 148 18.44 17.52 -13.07
CA ALA A 148 17.90 18.75 -13.63
C ALA A 148 18.79 19.96 -13.33
N GLN A 149 19.28 20.09 -12.09
CA GLN A 149 20.23 21.14 -11.71
C GLN A 149 21.56 21.03 -12.47
N ALA A 150 22.08 19.82 -12.69
CA ALA A 150 23.27 19.59 -13.49
C ALA A 150 23.06 20.02 -14.96
N THR A 151 21.89 19.72 -15.53
CA THR A 151 21.53 20.12 -16.90
C THR A 151 21.41 21.63 -17.04
N ILE A 152 20.80 22.31 -16.05
CA ILE A 152 20.68 23.78 -16.03
C ILE A 152 22.04 24.45 -15.80
N ARG A 153 22.96 23.82 -15.06
CA ARG A 153 24.34 24.30 -14.86
C ARG A 153 25.26 24.11 -16.06
N ILE A 154 24.78 23.50 -17.15
CA ILE A 154 25.47 23.53 -18.45
C ILE A 154 24.82 24.62 -19.34
N PRO A 155 25.09 25.93 -19.14
CA PRO A 155 24.79 26.92 -20.17
C PRO A 155 26.04 27.26 -21.00
N MET A 156 25.87 27.27 -22.33
CA MET A 156 26.58 28.15 -23.28
C MET A 156 28.10 28.06 -23.52
N ALA A 157 28.87 27.14 -22.91
CA ALA A 157 30.29 27.01 -23.27
C ALA A 157 30.51 26.64 -24.76
N ALA A 158 29.53 26.02 -25.41
CA ALA A 158 29.58 25.66 -26.83
C ALA A 158 29.11 26.77 -27.79
N ALA A 159 28.60 27.91 -27.30
CA ALA A 159 28.02 28.97 -28.16
C ALA A 159 28.98 30.15 -28.42
N VAL A 160 30.24 30.11 -27.97
CA VAL A 160 31.22 31.21 -28.11
C VAL A 160 32.41 30.83 -29.00
N ALA A 161 32.42 29.64 -29.59
CA ALA A 161 33.51 29.15 -30.45
C ALA A 161 33.12 29.13 -31.95
N GLU A 162 32.44 30.17 -32.44
CA GLU A 162 32.35 30.45 -33.88
C GLU A 162 32.56 31.95 -34.12
N LYS A 163 33.82 32.34 -34.37
CA LYS A 163 34.15 33.54 -35.13
C LYS A 163 35.55 33.43 -35.73
#